data_AF-A0A0D2KIY7-F1
#
_entry.id   AF-A0A0D2KIY7-F1
#
_cell.length_a   1.000
_cell.length_b   1.000
_cell.length_c   1.000
_cell.angle_alpha   90.00
_cell.angle_beta   90.00
_cell.angle_gamma   90.00
#
_symmetry.space_group_name_H-M   'P 1'
#
loop_
_entity.id
_entity.type
_entity.pdbx_description
1 polymer ?
#
loop_
_entity_poly.entity_id
_entity_poly.type
_entity_poly.pdbx_seq_one_letter_code
_entity_poly.pdbx_strand_id
1 'polypeptide(L)'
;MCGMRSVKEARARLDAVAQRFVGRVTQHVCGLITQLAGDVMNEWGQAGTAAERGARLAPPSRSRLREALARHRELVAVAAALDPGAVSKLQLHYAQAVNGLIRRELRGCAGELRRAVQAGAASGGGGDFSLGGPRERSSMGGSRRAARLSAHSGYSDASEDLPGSSSASPRAGGRASGAGISSGDGGAAAAAAAAARVAAYAAGSAPGLPLHTAWQHLLGSFLPFLLDEADFAADLFLMRTGDDARDARGGGGHGRGNDLTMAGRVAVDALLGSLEQDFVTLPDMAAKSNQVMAVPLLATTRAWRARLRARPAAGPLGGHLAAAEQRLTAHWAAFVSAQAAAVDAYDGRSKIGLQGGIKNMHLLPFVSQFVAMAAEVEALLSEAVDTAAVAALGGSQGRQEVQRQQQQQQQQRRQPEEGSDDEGPAAAELEAAAARQAAASVRAEVDSAYSALAGRVFACLERQAAGDAKYADRLRLENYGHFADELAPLQGTAPALRESVQQADARREGAVAQYVRDQLEWGKLWRLLEFGEKLEKLLQVRSLIRSVMEGADKKLDALYGRVRKHLGPTPLADAMWGRLKEELLSRYERLEELLERCYANMPLRPSPEELRELFKLAGSG
;
A
#
# COMPACT_ATOMS: atom_id res chain seq x y z
N MET A 1 -81.45 -9.93 -9.58
CA MET A 1 -80.68 -9.34 -8.46
C MET A 1 -80.11 -10.35 -7.45
N CYS A 2 -80.65 -11.57 -7.28
CA CYS A 2 -80.08 -12.59 -6.37
C CYS A 2 -78.69 -13.13 -6.78
N GLY A 3 -78.38 -13.21 -8.08
CA GLY A 3 -77.08 -13.70 -8.55
C GLY A 3 -75.88 -12.82 -8.19
N MET A 4 -76.07 -11.50 -8.05
CA MET A 4 -74.99 -10.60 -7.61
C MET A 4 -74.72 -10.70 -6.10
N ARG A 5 -75.70 -11.13 -5.30
CA ARG A 5 -75.53 -11.30 -3.85
C ARG A 5 -74.79 -12.59 -3.53
N SER A 6 -75.13 -13.70 -4.19
CA SER A 6 -74.43 -14.98 -4.03
C SER A 6 -72.97 -14.91 -4.49
N VAL A 7 -72.68 -14.22 -5.60
CA VAL A 7 -71.30 -14.01 -6.06
C VAL A 7 -70.49 -13.15 -5.07
N LYS A 8 -71.08 -12.08 -4.52
CA LYS A 8 -70.43 -11.28 -3.48
C LYS A 8 -70.16 -12.08 -2.20
N GLU A 9 -71.10 -12.92 -1.78
CA GLU A 9 -70.94 -13.76 -0.59
C GLU A 9 -69.91 -14.86 -0.81
N ALA A 10 -69.90 -15.50 -1.98
CA ALA A 10 -68.87 -16.49 -2.35
C ALA A 10 -67.48 -15.85 -2.42
N ARG A 11 -67.35 -14.65 -3.00
CA ARG A 11 -66.10 -13.88 -3.02
C ARG A 11 -65.61 -13.57 -1.60
N ALA A 12 -66.48 -13.05 -0.73
CA ALA A 12 -66.12 -12.76 0.66
C ALA A 12 -65.68 -14.03 1.43
N ARG A 13 -66.32 -15.17 1.19
CA ARG A 13 -65.91 -16.47 1.78
C ARG A 13 -64.54 -16.91 1.26
N LEU A 14 -64.27 -16.78 -0.03
CA LEU A 14 -62.98 -17.12 -0.63
C LEU A 14 -61.87 -16.20 -0.11
N ASP A 15 -62.13 -14.89 -0.02
CA ASP A 15 -61.19 -13.91 0.53
C ASP A 15 -60.88 -14.24 2.01
N ALA A 16 -61.87 -14.62 2.81
CA ALA A 16 -61.67 -15.03 4.20
C ALA A 16 -60.83 -16.32 4.33
N VAL A 17 -61.04 -17.29 3.43
CA VAL A 17 -60.22 -18.52 3.40
C VAL A 17 -58.79 -18.21 2.97
N ALA A 18 -58.61 -17.37 1.95
CA ALA A 18 -57.30 -16.92 1.48
C ALA A 18 -56.51 -16.22 2.60
N GLN A 19 -57.14 -15.29 3.32
CA GLN A 19 -56.51 -14.58 4.44
C GLN A 19 -56.13 -15.54 5.60
N ARG A 20 -56.98 -16.51 5.94
CA ARG A 20 -56.65 -17.54 6.94
C ARG A 20 -55.53 -18.47 6.49
N PHE A 21 -55.46 -18.77 5.18
CA PHE A 21 -54.38 -19.55 4.61
C PHE A 21 -53.05 -18.79 4.68
N VAL A 22 -53.01 -17.55 4.17
CA VAL A 22 -51.84 -16.66 4.22
C VAL A 22 -51.35 -16.47 5.65
N GLY A 23 -52.25 -16.24 6.61
CA GLY A 23 -51.89 -16.11 8.02
C GLY A 23 -51.19 -17.35 8.58
N ARG A 24 -51.73 -18.55 8.28
CA ARG A 24 -51.12 -19.82 8.71
C ARG A 24 -49.78 -20.09 8.03
N VAL A 25 -49.67 -19.79 6.73
CA VAL A 25 -48.41 -19.91 5.99
C VAL A 25 -47.34 -18.99 6.56
N THR A 26 -47.69 -17.72 6.78
CA THR A 26 -46.76 -16.73 7.32
C THR A 26 -46.25 -17.16 8.70
N GLN A 27 -47.16 -17.59 9.59
CA GLN A 27 -46.80 -18.08 10.90
C GLN A 27 -45.89 -19.34 10.83
N HIS A 28 -46.20 -20.28 9.94
CA HIS A 28 -45.40 -21.49 9.77
C HIS A 28 -43.98 -21.17 9.27
N VAL A 29 -43.86 -20.34 8.23
CA VAL A 29 -42.56 -19.97 7.65
C VAL A 29 -41.75 -19.13 8.65
N CYS A 30 -42.36 -18.16 9.33
CA CYS A 30 -41.69 -17.41 10.40
C CYS A 30 -41.18 -18.33 11.52
N GLY A 31 -42.00 -19.29 11.95
CA GLY A 31 -41.61 -20.28 12.97
C GLY A 31 -40.44 -21.15 12.52
N LEU A 32 -40.48 -21.62 11.27
CA LEU A 32 -39.40 -22.40 10.66
C LEU A 32 -38.10 -21.60 10.59
N ILE A 33 -38.16 -20.34 10.14
CA ILE A 33 -36.98 -19.44 10.10
C ILE A 33 -36.38 -19.29 11.49
N THR A 34 -37.20 -18.99 12.50
CA THR A 34 -36.72 -18.81 13.88
C THR A 34 -36.12 -20.09 14.44
N GLN A 35 -36.74 -21.24 14.21
CA GLN A 35 -36.23 -22.54 14.64
C GLN A 35 -34.88 -22.84 13.99
N LEU A 36 -34.80 -22.80 12.66
CA LEU A 36 -33.58 -23.11 11.91
C LEU A 36 -32.45 -22.13 12.24
N ALA A 37 -32.76 -20.84 12.39
CA ALA A 37 -31.77 -19.85 12.81
C ALA A 37 -31.26 -20.15 14.24
N GLY A 38 -32.15 -20.52 15.16
CA GLY A 38 -31.80 -20.95 16.51
C GLY A 38 -30.88 -22.18 16.52
N ASP A 39 -31.19 -23.19 15.71
CA ASP A 39 -30.39 -24.40 15.58
C ASP A 39 -28.97 -24.09 15.09
N VAL A 40 -28.84 -23.29 14.02
CA VAL A 40 -27.53 -22.83 13.50
C VAL A 40 -26.76 -22.02 14.56
N MET A 41 -27.46 -21.16 15.30
CA MET A 41 -26.83 -20.35 16.37
C MET A 41 -26.25 -21.23 17.48
N ASN A 42 -26.94 -22.32 17.82
CA ASN A 42 -26.51 -23.26 18.85
C ASN A 42 -25.34 -24.12 18.38
N GLU A 43 -25.40 -24.62 17.14
CA GLU A 43 -24.30 -25.37 16.51
C GLU A 43 -23.01 -24.55 16.47
N TRP A 44 -23.10 -23.29 16.01
CA TRP A 44 -21.94 -22.38 15.99
C TRP A 44 -21.43 -22.02 17.39
N GLY A 45 -22.34 -21.85 18.36
CA GLY A 45 -21.99 -21.58 19.75
C GLY A 45 -21.22 -22.74 20.41
N GLN A 46 -21.57 -23.98 20.07
CA GLN A 46 -20.91 -25.20 20.58
C GLN A 46 -19.56 -25.45 19.92
N ALA A 47 -19.43 -25.16 18.62
CA ALA A 47 -18.13 -25.19 17.91
C ALA A 47 -17.12 -24.15 18.42
N GLY A 48 -17.57 -23.17 19.22
CA GLY A 48 -16.78 -22.03 19.68
C GLY A 48 -15.83 -22.27 20.85
N THR A 49 -15.72 -23.49 21.40
CA THR A 49 -14.77 -23.80 22.49
C THR A 49 -13.35 -23.94 21.94
N ALA A 50 -12.47 -22.97 22.25
CA ALA A 50 -11.00 -22.86 22.19
C ALA A 50 -10.11 -23.68 21.20
N ALA A 51 -10.51 -24.86 20.73
CA ALA A 51 -9.70 -25.80 19.98
C ALA A 51 -9.50 -25.46 18.49
N GLU A 52 -10.29 -24.57 17.89
CA GLU A 52 -10.20 -24.34 16.44
C GLU A 52 -10.29 -22.84 16.08
N ARG A 53 -9.16 -22.11 16.15
CA ARG A 53 -9.08 -20.72 15.64
C ARG A 53 -9.58 -20.62 14.18
N GLY A 54 -9.30 -21.66 13.39
CA GLY A 54 -9.76 -21.78 12.00
C GLY A 54 -11.29 -21.70 11.83
N ALA A 55 -12.06 -22.32 12.74
CA ALA A 55 -13.52 -22.31 12.65
C ALA A 55 -14.14 -20.92 12.82
N ARG A 56 -13.44 -20.00 13.51
CA ARG A 56 -13.87 -18.59 13.66
C ARG A 56 -13.46 -17.72 12.48
N LEU A 57 -12.47 -18.14 11.71
CA LEU A 57 -11.95 -17.37 10.57
C LEU A 57 -12.73 -17.62 9.29
N ALA A 58 -13.41 -18.76 9.16
CA ALA A 58 -14.27 -19.07 8.03
C ALA A 58 -15.76 -18.79 8.34
N PRO A 59 -16.55 -18.32 7.37
CA PRO A 59 -18.00 -18.28 7.53
C PRO A 59 -18.57 -19.70 7.65
N PRO A 60 -19.52 -19.95 8.56
CA PRO A 60 -20.13 -21.27 8.68
C PRO A 60 -21.03 -21.59 7.47
N SER A 61 -21.18 -22.87 7.16
CA SER A 61 -22.08 -23.31 6.09
C SER A 61 -23.54 -23.01 6.42
N ARG A 62 -24.26 -22.41 5.46
CA ARG A 62 -25.70 -22.15 5.55
C ARG A 62 -26.55 -23.08 4.69
N SER A 63 -25.95 -24.12 4.09
CA SER A 63 -26.64 -25.00 3.14
C SER A 63 -27.90 -25.63 3.73
N ARG A 64 -27.84 -26.13 4.97
CA ARG A 64 -28.99 -26.76 5.64
C ARG A 64 -30.18 -25.81 5.82
N LEU A 65 -29.91 -24.57 6.24
CA LEU A 65 -30.95 -23.54 6.39
C LEU A 65 -31.53 -23.16 5.02
N ARG A 66 -30.67 -22.95 4.03
CA ARG A 66 -31.07 -22.58 2.66
C ARG A 66 -31.90 -23.68 2.00
N GLU A 67 -31.47 -24.94 2.06
CA GLU A 67 -32.19 -26.09 1.52
C GLU A 67 -33.56 -26.28 2.18
N ALA A 68 -33.64 -26.14 3.51
CA ALA A 68 -34.90 -26.26 4.22
C ALA A 68 -35.90 -25.17 3.82
N LEU A 69 -35.44 -23.92 3.65
CA LEU A 69 -36.29 -22.81 3.23
C LEU A 69 -36.62 -22.85 1.73
N ALA A 70 -35.71 -23.29 0.88
CA ALA A 70 -35.94 -23.45 -0.55
C ALA A 70 -37.09 -24.41 -0.86
N ARG A 71 -37.28 -25.45 -0.04
CA ARG A 71 -38.44 -26.36 -0.14
C ARG A 71 -39.80 -25.67 0.07
N HIS A 72 -39.81 -24.47 0.65
CA HIS A 72 -41.02 -23.69 0.91
C HIS A 72 -41.18 -22.52 -0.07
N ARG A 73 -40.34 -22.42 -1.11
CA ARG A 73 -40.39 -21.33 -2.12
C ARG A 73 -41.76 -21.20 -2.77
N GLU A 74 -42.34 -22.32 -3.22
CA GLU A 74 -43.67 -22.30 -3.86
C GLU A 74 -44.76 -21.81 -2.90
N LEU A 75 -44.66 -22.16 -1.62
CA LEU A 75 -45.60 -21.72 -0.60
C LEU A 75 -45.52 -20.20 -0.39
N VAL A 76 -44.31 -19.64 -0.41
CA VAL A 76 -44.07 -18.18 -0.36
C VAL A 76 -44.63 -17.49 -1.60
N ALA A 77 -44.43 -18.07 -2.80
CA ALA A 77 -45.00 -17.53 -4.03
C ALA A 77 -46.54 -17.52 -4.02
N VAL A 78 -47.18 -18.59 -3.53
CA VAL A 78 -48.64 -18.63 -3.38
C VAL A 78 -49.12 -17.59 -2.36
N ALA A 79 -48.41 -17.42 -1.24
CA ALA A 79 -48.73 -16.37 -0.27
C ALA A 79 -48.60 -14.97 -0.89
N ALA A 80 -47.57 -14.73 -1.69
CA ALA A 80 -47.36 -13.49 -2.44
C ALA A 80 -48.49 -13.16 -3.40
N ALA A 81 -48.98 -14.17 -4.13
CA ALA A 81 -50.08 -14.00 -5.08
C ALA A 81 -51.42 -13.67 -4.39
N LEU A 82 -51.62 -14.15 -3.16
CA LEU A 82 -52.85 -13.96 -2.39
C LEU A 82 -52.85 -12.68 -1.56
N ASP A 83 -51.71 -12.32 -0.96
CA ASP A 83 -51.50 -11.10 -0.19
C ASP A 83 -50.03 -10.64 -0.29
N PRO A 84 -49.72 -9.64 -1.14
CA PRO A 84 -48.37 -9.09 -1.26
C PRO A 84 -47.81 -8.55 0.06
N GLY A 85 -48.66 -8.08 0.98
CA GLY A 85 -48.23 -7.55 2.27
C GLY A 85 -47.68 -8.62 3.22
N ALA A 86 -48.09 -9.88 3.05
CA ALA A 86 -47.58 -11.00 3.83
C ALA A 86 -46.10 -11.29 3.51
N VAL A 87 -45.70 -11.12 2.25
CA VAL A 87 -44.31 -11.33 1.80
C VAL A 87 -43.39 -10.30 2.42
N SER A 88 -43.79 -9.02 2.48
CA SER A 88 -42.97 -7.99 3.14
C SER A 88 -42.72 -8.30 4.62
N LYS A 89 -43.67 -8.92 5.32
CA LYS A 89 -43.48 -9.40 6.70
C LYS A 89 -42.48 -10.55 6.77
N LEU A 90 -42.57 -11.51 5.85
CA LEU A 90 -41.63 -12.64 5.75
C LEU A 90 -40.21 -12.16 5.44
N GLN A 91 -40.06 -11.23 4.49
CA GLN A 91 -38.80 -10.59 4.11
C GLN A 91 -38.12 -9.98 5.35
N LEU A 92 -38.85 -9.18 6.13
CA LEU A 92 -38.31 -8.53 7.32
C LEU A 92 -37.99 -9.50 8.45
N HIS A 93 -38.86 -10.50 8.68
CA HIS A 93 -38.64 -11.52 9.72
C HIS A 93 -37.38 -12.36 9.42
N TYR A 94 -37.21 -12.76 8.16
CA TYR A 94 -35.99 -13.42 7.71
C TYR A 94 -34.76 -12.56 7.93
N ALA A 95 -34.81 -11.31 7.46
CA ALA A 95 -33.71 -10.36 7.58
C ALA A 95 -33.26 -10.21 9.03
N GLN A 96 -34.20 -10.05 9.97
CA GLN A 96 -33.90 -9.89 11.40
C GLN A 96 -33.32 -11.16 12.03
N ALA A 97 -33.90 -12.34 11.74
CA ALA A 97 -33.43 -13.60 12.31
C ALA A 97 -32.00 -13.93 11.84
N VAL A 98 -31.74 -13.77 10.54
CA VAL A 98 -30.43 -14.08 9.95
C VAL A 98 -29.39 -13.00 10.24
N ASN A 99 -29.78 -11.72 10.34
CA ASN A 99 -28.88 -10.65 10.77
C ASN A 99 -28.26 -10.93 12.15
N GLY A 100 -29.03 -11.49 13.09
CA GLY A 100 -28.53 -11.90 14.40
C GLY A 100 -27.40 -12.93 14.31
N LEU A 101 -27.52 -13.90 13.39
CA LEU A 101 -26.49 -14.91 13.11
C LEU A 101 -25.26 -14.27 12.49
N ILE A 102 -25.46 -13.53 11.39
CA ILE A 102 -24.39 -12.86 10.65
C ILE A 102 -23.55 -11.99 11.59
N ARG A 103 -24.19 -11.16 12.42
CA ARG A 103 -23.48 -10.28 13.36
C ARG A 103 -22.61 -11.08 14.32
N ARG A 104 -23.12 -12.19 14.85
CA ARG A 104 -22.39 -13.01 15.82
C ARG A 104 -21.16 -13.67 15.17
N GLU A 105 -21.34 -14.21 13.97
CA GLU A 105 -20.29 -14.85 13.18
C GLU A 105 -19.21 -13.85 12.76
N LEU A 106 -19.63 -12.72 12.18
CA LEU A 106 -18.74 -11.67 11.70
C LEU A 106 -17.95 -11.02 12.84
N ARG A 107 -18.59 -10.71 13.98
CA ARG A 107 -17.89 -10.23 15.18
C ARG A 107 -16.91 -11.26 15.72
N GLY A 108 -17.26 -12.55 15.65
CA GLY A 108 -16.39 -13.65 16.03
C GLY A 108 -15.11 -13.67 15.18
N CYS A 109 -15.25 -13.56 13.86
CA CYS A 109 -14.14 -13.49 12.92
C CYS A 109 -13.32 -12.21 13.10
N ALA A 110 -13.96 -11.04 13.08
CA ALA A 110 -13.29 -9.75 13.25
C ALA A 110 -12.56 -9.64 14.59
N GLY A 111 -13.13 -10.20 15.66
CA GLY A 111 -12.49 -10.30 16.96
C GLY A 111 -11.24 -11.20 16.95
N GLU A 112 -11.29 -12.34 16.27
CA GLU A 112 -10.13 -13.24 16.13
C GLU A 112 -9.03 -12.62 15.26
N LEU A 113 -9.41 -12.01 14.13
CA LEU A 113 -8.46 -11.28 13.26
C LEU A 113 -7.79 -10.13 14.01
N ARG A 114 -8.53 -9.38 14.83
CA ARG A 114 -7.96 -8.35 15.69
C ARG A 114 -6.92 -8.92 16.65
N ARG A 115 -7.22 -10.05 17.29
CA ARG A 115 -6.26 -10.76 18.16
C ARG A 115 -5.03 -11.22 17.37
N ALA A 116 -5.22 -11.75 16.15
CA ALA A 116 -4.14 -12.18 15.27
C ALA A 116 -3.18 -11.03 14.92
N VAL A 117 -3.74 -9.86 14.59
CA VAL A 117 -2.95 -8.67 14.26
C VAL A 117 -2.20 -8.14 15.48
N GLN A 118 -2.86 -8.08 16.64
CA GLN A 118 -2.22 -7.66 17.89
C GLN A 118 -1.09 -8.60 18.32
N ALA A 119 -1.28 -9.91 18.17
CA ALA A 119 -0.26 -10.91 18.46
C ALA A 119 0.94 -10.81 17.50
N GLY A 120 0.69 -10.55 16.21
CA GLY A 120 1.74 -10.33 15.22
C GLY A 120 2.53 -9.03 15.46
N ALA A 121 1.88 -7.97 15.91
CA ALA A 121 2.55 -6.73 16.30
C ALA A 121 3.45 -6.93 17.53
N ALA A 122 3.02 -7.71 18.51
CA ALA A 122 3.79 -8.04 19.70
C ALA A 122 5.05 -8.88 19.41
N SER A 123 5.07 -9.64 18.31
CA SER A 123 6.23 -10.43 17.88
C SER A 123 7.28 -9.66 17.06
N GLY A 124 7.16 -8.33 16.93
CA GLY A 124 8.21 -7.48 16.36
C GLY A 124 8.01 -6.99 14.92
N GLY A 125 6.78 -7.00 14.40
CA GLY A 125 6.47 -6.64 13.00
C GLY A 125 6.03 -5.19 12.74
N GLY A 126 6.12 -4.28 13.72
CA GLY A 126 5.72 -2.88 13.54
C GLY A 126 6.88 -2.01 13.06
N GLY A 127 6.92 -1.67 11.76
CA GLY A 127 7.82 -0.63 11.25
C GLY A 127 7.35 0.74 11.75
N ASP A 128 8.18 1.42 12.54
CA ASP A 128 7.99 2.84 12.85
C ASP A 128 8.59 3.69 11.71
N PHE A 129 7.70 4.25 10.89
CA PHE A 129 8.04 5.13 9.76
C PHE A 129 7.94 6.61 10.12
N SER A 130 7.83 6.95 11.40
CA SER A 130 7.76 8.34 11.84
C SER A 130 9.07 9.08 11.59
N LEU A 131 9.03 10.07 10.71
CA LEU A 131 10.17 10.91 10.34
C LEU A 131 10.67 11.82 11.48
N GLY A 132 9.90 11.97 12.56
CA GLY A 132 10.19 12.90 13.67
C GLY A 132 10.70 12.27 14.97
N GLY A 133 10.57 10.95 15.15
CA GLY A 133 10.83 10.26 16.42
C GLY A 133 12.28 9.78 16.58
N PRO A 134 12.89 9.84 17.78
CA PRO A 134 14.12 9.09 18.05
C PRO A 134 13.82 7.61 17.88
N ARG A 135 14.63 6.92 17.05
CA ARG A 135 14.59 5.46 16.92
C ARG A 135 15.21 4.84 18.18
N GLU A 136 14.56 5.01 19.33
CA GLU A 136 14.93 4.27 20.53
C GLU A 136 14.57 2.81 20.28
N ARG A 137 15.60 1.98 20.06
CA ARG A 137 15.47 0.54 20.24
C ARG A 137 15.08 0.32 21.70
N SER A 138 13.78 0.20 21.96
CA SER A 138 13.25 -0.20 23.26
C SER A 138 13.59 -1.67 23.51
N SER A 139 14.84 -1.91 23.91
CA SER A 139 15.30 -3.08 24.64
C SER A 139 15.56 -2.63 26.07
N MET A 140 14.53 -2.66 26.92
CA MET A 140 14.59 -2.88 28.37
C MET A 140 13.23 -2.50 28.98
N GLY A 141 12.55 -3.48 29.57
CA GLY A 141 11.29 -3.23 30.29
C GLY A 141 10.42 -4.45 30.56
N GLY A 142 11.01 -5.66 30.64
CA GLY A 142 10.29 -6.89 31.00
C GLY A 142 10.74 -7.41 32.35
N SER A 143 10.39 -6.73 33.43
CA SER A 143 10.61 -7.21 34.80
C SER A 143 9.72 -8.42 35.06
N ARG A 144 10.24 -9.65 34.89
CA ARG A 144 9.61 -10.88 35.35
C ARG A 144 10.12 -11.24 36.75
N ARG A 145 9.18 -11.39 37.67
CA ARG A 145 9.36 -11.92 39.02
C ARG A 145 9.25 -13.46 38.95
N ALA A 146 10.16 -14.14 39.66
CA ALA A 146 10.26 -15.59 39.93
C ALA A 146 10.63 -16.50 38.72
N ALA A 147 11.52 -17.48 38.81
CA ALA A 147 11.87 -18.33 39.96
C ALA A 147 13.39 -18.62 40.06
N ARG A 148 13.82 -18.81 41.32
CA ARG A 148 15.13 -19.32 41.76
C ARG A 148 15.45 -20.68 41.15
N LEU A 149 16.74 -20.95 40.88
CA LEU A 149 17.48 -22.14 41.35
C LEU A 149 19.00 -22.00 41.08
N SER A 150 19.77 -22.15 42.18
CA SER A 150 21.13 -22.70 42.35
C SER A 150 22.33 -22.29 41.46
N ALA A 151 23.17 -21.42 42.04
CA ALA A 151 24.62 -21.48 42.24
C ALA A 151 25.50 -22.54 41.52
N HIS A 152 26.60 -22.07 40.92
CA HIS A 152 28.02 -22.51 41.06
C HIS A 152 28.88 -21.46 40.29
N SER A 153 29.64 -20.58 40.95
CA SER A 153 31.06 -20.72 41.37
C SER A 153 32.02 -21.12 40.23
N GLY A 154 32.96 -20.24 39.85
CA GLY A 154 34.03 -20.56 38.90
C GLY A 154 34.84 -19.36 38.40
N TYR A 155 35.78 -18.94 39.25
CA TYR A 155 37.05 -18.22 39.07
C TYR A 155 37.69 -18.00 37.67
N SER A 156 38.57 -16.98 37.64
CA SER A 156 39.76 -16.71 36.78
C SER A 156 39.56 -16.29 35.32
N ASP A 157 40.47 -15.57 34.66
CA ASP A 157 41.62 -14.67 34.94
C ASP A 157 42.23 -14.37 33.55
N ALA A 158 43.02 -13.28 33.42
CA ALA A 158 44.03 -13.00 32.39
C ALA A 158 43.56 -12.87 30.93
N SER A 159 43.65 -11.69 30.29
CA SER A 159 44.84 -10.99 29.76
C SER A 159 45.17 -11.33 28.29
N GLU A 160 45.53 -10.26 27.59
CA GLU A 160 46.45 -10.17 26.46
C GLU A 160 45.94 -10.37 25.01
N ASP A 161 46.22 -9.30 24.26
CA ASP A 161 46.82 -9.26 22.93
C ASP A 161 45.97 -9.32 21.64
N LEU A 162 45.82 -8.10 21.09
CA LEU A 162 45.83 -7.74 19.67
C LEU A 162 46.98 -8.46 18.92
N PRO A 163 46.88 -8.76 17.61
CA PRO A 163 46.95 -7.69 16.59
C PRO A 163 46.22 -7.92 15.26
N GLY A 164 45.87 -6.79 14.63
CA GLY A 164 46.35 -6.49 13.27
C GLY A 164 45.72 -7.18 12.06
N SER A 165 45.16 -6.31 11.20
CA SER A 165 45.37 -6.29 9.74
C SER A 165 44.25 -6.87 8.84
N SER A 166 43.63 -5.91 8.14
CA SER A 166 43.46 -5.88 6.68
C SER A 166 42.37 -6.70 6.00
N SER A 167 41.37 -5.93 5.52
CA SER A 167 40.87 -5.89 4.14
C SER A 167 40.76 -7.19 3.34
N ALA A 168 39.52 -7.55 2.97
CA ALA A 168 39.08 -7.53 1.57
C ALA A 168 37.63 -8.02 1.48
N SER A 169 36.73 -7.16 1.00
CA SER A 169 35.50 -7.60 0.36
C SER A 169 35.81 -8.34 -0.94
N PRO A 170 34.90 -9.22 -1.37
CA PRO A 170 34.49 -9.20 -2.76
C PRO A 170 32.98 -9.01 -2.89
N ARG A 171 32.62 -7.90 -3.55
CA ARG A 171 31.36 -7.76 -4.27
C ARG A 171 31.27 -8.87 -5.32
N ALA A 172 30.25 -9.73 -5.20
CA ALA A 172 29.79 -10.57 -6.30
C ALA A 172 28.35 -10.18 -6.63
N GLY A 173 28.21 -9.19 -7.52
CA GLY A 173 26.96 -8.87 -8.18
C GLY A 173 26.72 -9.85 -9.33
N GLY A 174 25.92 -10.87 -9.08
CA GLY A 174 25.37 -11.73 -10.12
C GLY A 174 24.13 -11.08 -10.74
N ARG A 175 24.28 -10.52 -11.94
CA ARG A 175 23.20 -10.13 -12.84
C ARG A 175 22.42 -11.39 -13.26
N ALA A 176 21.12 -11.42 -13.01
CA ALA A 176 20.19 -12.26 -13.77
C ALA A 176 19.50 -11.38 -14.81
N SER A 177 19.85 -11.64 -16.06
CA SER A 177 19.32 -11.04 -17.27
C SER A 177 17.85 -11.40 -17.47
N GLY A 178 17.11 -10.49 -18.12
CA GLY A 178 15.68 -10.57 -18.35
C GLY A 178 15.18 -11.88 -18.96
N ALA A 179 14.10 -12.38 -18.36
CA ALA A 179 13.13 -13.28 -18.98
C ALA A 179 11.77 -12.59 -18.91
N GLY A 180 11.06 -12.54 -20.05
CA GLY A 180 9.78 -11.87 -20.19
C GLY A 180 8.76 -12.37 -19.17
N ILE A 181 8.20 -11.43 -18.40
CA ILE A 181 7.14 -11.68 -17.43
C ILE A 181 5.84 -11.82 -18.20
N SER A 182 5.32 -13.05 -18.30
CA SER A 182 3.90 -13.28 -18.48
C SER A 182 3.18 -12.71 -17.24
N SER A 183 2.36 -11.68 -17.43
CA SER A 183 1.72 -10.87 -16.38
C SER A 183 0.61 -11.59 -15.58
N GLY A 184 0.56 -12.92 -15.63
CA GLY A 184 -0.49 -13.76 -15.03
C GLY A 184 -0.10 -14.48 -13.73
N ASP A 185 1.16 -14.92 -13.59
CA ASP A 185 1.54 -15.86 -12.51
C ASP A 185 1.82 -15.19 -11.15
N GLY A 186 2.25 -13.92 -11.16
CA GLY A 186 2.62 -13.21 -9.93
C GLY A 186 1.47 -13.07 -8.93
N GLY A 187 0.25 -12.79 -9.42
CA GLY A 187 -0.89 -12.59 -8.53
C GLY A 187 -1.43 -13.87 -7.91
N ALA A 188 -1.38 -14.99 -8.63
CA ALA A 188 -1.78 -16.28 -8.08
C ALA A 188 -0.86 -16.70 -6.93
N ALA A 189 0.45 -16.44 -7.07
CA ALA A 189 1.43 -16.70 -6.02
C ALA A 189 1.21 -15.82 -4.77
N ALA A 190 0.94 -14.52 -4.96
CA ALA A 190 0.66 -13.59 -3.86
C ALA A 190 -0.60 -13.99 -3.07
N ALA A 191 -1.68 -14.33 -3.77
CA ALA A 191 -2.92 -14.80 -3.15
C ALA A 191 -2.73 -16.13 -2.40
N ALA A 192 -1.97 -17.07 -2.98
CA ALA A 192 -1.64 -18.34 -2.34
C ALA A 192 -0.80 -18.14 -1.06
N ALA A 193 0.17 -17.22 -1.10
CA ALA A 193 0.98 -16.87 0.07
C ALA A 193 0.13 -16.26 1.20
N ALA A 194 -0.78 -15.35 0.87
CA ALA A 194 -1.72 -14.77 1.85
C ALA A 194 -2.61 -15.85 2.49
N ALA A 195 -3.17 -16.76 1.68
CA ALA A 195 -3.97 -17.88 2.18
C ALA A 195 -3.16 -18.83 3.08
N ALA A 196 -1.91 -19.13 2.71
CA ALA A 196 -1.01 -19.96 3.51
C ALA A 196 -0.71 -19.34 4.88
N ARG A 197 -0.54 -18.01 4.96
CA ARG A 197 -0.36 -17.30 6.25
C ARG A 197 -1.58 -17.45 7.16
N VAL A 198 -2.78 -17.29 6.61
CA VAL A 198 -4.03 -17.48 7.36
C VAL A 198 -4.17 -18.93 7.85
N ALA A 199 -3.86 -19.91 7.00
CA ALA A 199 -3.88 -21.32 7.36
C ALA A 199 -2.88 -21.65 8.48
N ALA A 200 -1.65 -21.11 8.40
CA ALA A 200 -0.64 -21.29 9.44
C ALA A 200 -1.07 -20.69 10.78
N TYR A 201 -1.74 -19.53 10.78
CA TYR A 201 -2.31 -18.93 11.99
C TYR A 201 -3.47 -19.76 12.55
N ALA A 202 -4.37 -20.23 11.68
CA ALA A 202 -5.49 -21.09 12.05
C ALA A 202 -5.04 -22.40 12.71
N ALA A 203 -3.95 -23.00 12.20
CA ALA A 203 -3.32 -24.20 12.75
C ALA A 203 -2.48 -23.94 14.02
N GLY A 204 -2.32 -22.67 14.42
CA GLY A 204 -1.49 -22.28 15.56
C GLY A 204 0.01 -22.30 15.31
N SER A 205 0.45 -22.58 14.08
CA SER A 205 1.85 -22.59 13.67
C SER A 205 2.44 -21.19 13.48
N ALA A 206 1.59 -20.16 13.26
CA ALA A 206 2.00 -18.76 13.22
C ALA A 206 1.47 -17.99 14.44
N PRO A 207 2.28 -17.08 15.04
CA PRO A 207 1.88 -16.33 16.23
C PRO A 207 0.85 -15.22 15.95
N GLY A 208 0.75 -14.74 14.71
CA GLY A 208 -0.16 -13.67 14.32
C GLY A 208 -0.25 -13.49 12.82
N LEU A 209 -1.00 -12.45 12.39
CA LEU A 209 -1.21 -12.11 10.99
C LEU A 209 -0.89 -10.64 10.71
N PRO A 210 -0.31 -10.30 9.54
CA PRO A 210 -0.23 -8.92 9.08
C PRO A 210 -1.63 -8.31 8.91
N LEU A 211 -1.77 -7.01 9.21
CA LEU A 211 -3.06 -6.30 9.14
C LEU A 211 -3.71 -6.37 7.74
N HIS A 212 -2.93 -6.18 6.67
CA HIS A 212 -3.45 -6.27 5.31
C HIS A 212 -3.93 -7.68 4.96
N THR A 213 -3.23 -8.74 5.41
CA THR A 213 -3.65 -10.13 5.18
C THR A 213 -4.95 -10.43 5.94
N ALA A 214 -5.08 -9.94 7.18
CA ALA A 214 -6.30 -10.08 7.96
C ALA A 214 -7.50 -9.37 7.30
N TRP A 215 -7.29 -8.15 6.78
CA TRP A 215 -8.33 -7.41 6.05
C TRP A 215 -8.72 -8.10 4.73
N GLN A 216 -7.74 -8.54 3.94
CA GLN A 216 -7.96 -9.31 2.73
C GLN A 216 -8.76 -10.59 3.01
N HIS A 217 -8.43 -11.31 4.08
CA HIS A 217 -9.17 -12.50 4.49
C HIS A 217 -10.61 -12.19 4.87
N LEU A 218 -10.84 -11.15 5.68
CA LEU A 218 -12.18 -10.73 6.09
C LEU A 218 -13.05 -10.42 4.86
N LEU A 219 -12.56 -9.59 3.95
CA LEU A 219 -13.29 -9.23 2.74
C LEU A 219 -13.44 -10.43 1.80
N GLY A 220 -12.38 -11.22 1.61
CA GLY A 220 -12.35 -12.36 0.71
C GLY A 220 -13.25 -13.53 1.12
N SER A 221 -13.46 -13.72 2.42
CA SER A 221 -14.28 -14.82 2.94
C SER A 221 -15.71 -14.39 3.26
N PHE A 222 -15.89 -13.26 3.95
CA PHE A 222 -17.22 -12.86 4.42
C PHE A 222 -18.00 -12.04 3.39
N LEU A 223 -17.41 -11.20 2.53
CA LEU A 223 -18.22 -10.46 1.56
C LEU A 223 -18.96 -11.38 0.58
N PRO A 224 -18.33 -12.38 -0.07
CA PRO A 224 -19.06 -13.32 -0.92
C PRO A 224 -20.20 -14.02 -0.17
N PHE A 225 -19.92 -14.47 1.05
CA PHE A 225 -20.91 -15.14 1.88
C PHE A 225 -22.12 -14.25 2.23
N LEU A 226 -21.89 -12.98 2.55
CA LEU A 226 -22.95 -12.01 2.83
C LEU A 226 -23.76 -11.67 1.57
N LEU A 227 -23.10 -11.58 0.42
CA LEU A 227 -23.75 -11.35 -0.86
C LEU A 227 -24.62 -12.54 -1.25
N ASP A 228 -24.09 -13.76 -1.15
CA ASP A 228 -24.84 -14.98 -1.45
C ASP A 228 -26.06 -15.12 -0.53
N GLU A 229 -25.96 -14.62 0.71
CA GLU A 229 -27.08 -14.61 1.65
C GLU A 229 -28.16 -13.58 1.25
N ALA A 230 -27.75 -12.39 0.84
CA ALA A 230 -28.68 -11.37 0.35
C ALA A 230 -29.33 -11.76 -0.98
N ASP A 231 -28.57 -12.37 -1.89
CA ASP A 231 -29.07 -12.89 -3.17
C ASP A 231 -30.04 -14.05 -2.91
N PHE A 232 -29.71 -14.99 -2.02
CA PHE A 232 -30.63 -16.06 -1.63
C PHE A 232 -31.94 -15.52 -1.04
N ALA A 233 -31.86 -14.54 -0.13
CA ALA A 233 -33.03 -13.91 0.46
C ALA A 233 -33.88 -13.18 -0.60
N ALA A 234 -33.21 -12.48 -1.52
CA ALA A 234 -33.87 -11.75 -2.59
C ALA A 234 -34.65 -12.68 -3.51
N ASP A 235 -34.06 -13.83 -3.87
CA ASP A 235 -34.67 -14.81 -4.76
C ASP A 235 -35.80 -15.60 -4.06
N LEU A 236 -35.62 -15.96 -2.79
CA LEU A 236 -36.62 -16.75 -2.04
C LEU A 236 -37.88 -15.94 -1.73
N PHE A 237 -37.74 -14.65 -1.41
CA PHE A 237 -38.84 -13.79 -0.98
C PHE A 237 -39.26 -12.75 -2.01
N LEU A 238 -38.94 -12.96 -3.30
CA LEU A 238 -39.40 -12.14 -4.43
C LEU A 238 -39.10 -10.65 -4.20
N MET A 239 -37.86 -10.33 -3.82
CA MET A 239 -37.46 -8.97 -3.48
C MET A 239 -37.14 -8.12 -4.71
N ARG A 240 -36.95 -8.70 -5.90
CA ARG A 240 -36.54 -7.98 -7.11
C ARG A 240 -37.73 -7.53 -7.94
N THR A 241 -37.53 -6.46 -8.71
CA THR A 241 -38.52 -5.97 -9.66
C THR A 241 -38.72 -6.99 -10.77
N GLY A 242 -39.97 -7.33 -11.07
CA GLY A 242 -40.32 -8.35 -12.06
C GLY A 242 -40.38 -9.78 -11.51
N ASP A 243 -40.16 -9.99 -10.21
CA ASP A 243 -40.44 -11.27 -9.57
C ASP A 243 -41.96 -11.47 -9.46
N ASP A 244 -42.59 -11.96 -10.53
CA ASP A 244 -44.02 -12.28 -10.53
C ASP A 244 -44.27 -13.65 -9.90
N ALA A 245 -45.21 -13.70 -8.94
CA ALA A 245 -45.61 -14.94 -8.27
C ALA A 245 -46.17 -16.02 -9.24
N ARG A 246 -46.55 -15.62 -10.45
CA ARG A 246 -47.07 -16.50 -11.51
C ARG A 246 -45.96 -17.21 -12.30
N ASP A 247 -44.77 -16.61 -12.36
CA ASP A 247 -43.61 -17.13 -13.10
C ASP A 247 -42.74 -18.07 -12.24
N ALA A 248 -43.01 -18.15 -10.93
CA ALA A 248 -42.36 -19.08 -10.00
C ALA A 248 -42.53 -20.59 -10.37
N ARG A 249 -43.41 -20.91 -11.34
CA ARG A 249 -43.60 -22.27 -11.88
C ARG A 249 -42.64 -22.63 -13.03
N GLY A 250 -41.99 -21.66 -13.65
CA GLY A 250 -40.95 -21.88 -14.65
C GLY A 250 -39.58 -21.75 -14.01
N GLY A 251 -38.75 -22.80 -14.05
CA GLY A 251 -37.38 -22.81 -13.53
C GLY A 251 -36.39 -21.87 -14.24
N GLY A 252 -36.85 -20.78 -14.84
CA GLY A 252 -36.02 -19.75 -15.46
C GLY A 252 -35.32 -18.91 -14.40
N GLY A 253 -33.99 -18.82 -14.49
CA GLY A 253 -33.15 -18.07 -13.56
C GLY A 253 -33.65 -16.64 -13.38
N HIS A 254 -34.12 -16.33 -12.17
CA HIS A 254 -34.50 -14.97 -11.81
C HIS A 254 -33.23 -14.12 -11.84
N GLY A 255 -33.27 -13.03 -12.62
CA GLY A 255 -32.08 -12.26 -12.99
C GLY A 255 -31.40 -11.65 -11.78
N ARG A 256 -30.18 -12.12 -11.47
CA ARG A 256 -29.29 -11.49 -10.47
C ARG A 256 -29.02 -9.99 -10.73
N GLY A 257 -29.34 -9.50 -11.92
CA GLY A 257 -29.22 -8.10 -12.34
C GLY A 257 -30.46 -7.21 -12.11
N ASN A 258 -31.61 -7.76 -11.69
CA ASN A 258 -32.81 -6.95 -11.50
C ASN A 258 -32.72 -6.12 -10.22
N ASP A 259 -33.23 -4.88 -10.29
CA ASP A 259 -33.29 -3.95 -9.16
C ASP A 259 -34.16 -4.47 -8.02
N LEU A 260 -33.86 -4.06 -6.79
CA LEU A 260 -34.71 -4.39 -5.63
C LEU A 260 -35.99 -3.54 -5.61
N THR A 261 -37.10 -4.17 -5.22
CA THR A 261 -38.31 -3.45 -4.81
C THR A 261 -38.05 -2.60 -3.56
N MET A 262 -38.92 -1.62 -3.25
CA MET A 262 -38.77 -0.82 -2.04
C MET A 262 -38.76 -1.68 -0.77
N ALA A 263 -39.67 -2.65 -0.67
CA ALA A 263 -39.71 -3.59 0.46
C ALA A 263 -38.45 -4.47 0.51
N GLY A 264 -37.98 -4.93 -0.66
CA GLY A 264 -36.71 -5.65 -0.79
C GLY A 264 -35.51 -4.84 -0.29
N ARG A 265 -35.41 -3.55 -0.62
CA ARG A 265 -34.35 -2.67 -0.12
C ARG A 265 -34.39 -2.55 1.41
N VAL A 266 -35.57 -2.37 2.00
CA VAL A 266 -35.75 -2.31 3.46
C VAL A 266 -35.35 -3.63 4.11
N ALA A 267 -35.69 -4.76 3.52
CA ALA A 267 -35.33 -6.07 4.06
C ALA A 267 -33.82 -6.35 3.96
N VAL A 268 -33.19 -6.04 2.83
CA VAL A 268 -31.73 -6.18 2.64
C VAL A 268 -30.97 -5.22 3.57
N ASP A 269 -31.48 -4.01 3.79
CA ASP A 269 -30.92 -3.08 4.77
C ASP A 269 -31.07 -3.60 6.21
N ALA A 270 -32.23 -4.17 6.57
CA ALA A 270 -32.40 -4.83 7.86
C ALA A 270 -31.45 -6.04 8.02
N LEU A 271 -31.11 -6.73 6.93
CA LEU A 271 -30.21 -7.88 6.93
C LEU A 271 -28.73 -7.48 7.07
N LEU A 272 -28.29 -6.39 6.44
CA LEU A 272 -26.86 -6.06 6.29
C LEU A 272 -26.46 -4.65 6.77
N GLY A 273 -27.40 -3.72 6.93
CA GLY A 273 -27.15 -2.31 7.24
C GLY A 273 -26.49 -2.06 8.60
N SER A 274 -26.59 -3.01 9.52
CA SER A 274 -26.03 -2.89 10.88
C SER A 274 -24.59 -3.38 11.04
N LEU A 275 -23.94 -3.80 9.96
CA LEU A 275 -22.63 -4.47 10.01
C LEU A 275 -21.45 -3.49 9.95
N GLU A 276 -21.70 -2.18 9.87
CA GLU A 276 -20.68 -1.14 9.67
C GLU A 276 -19.50 -1.27 10.64
N GLN A 277 -19.77 -1.44 11.93
CA GLN A 277 -18.76 -1.53 12.99
C GLN A 277 -17.74 -2.64 12.73
N ASP A 278 -18.18 -3.76 12.17
CA ASP A 278 -17.29 -4.90 11.90
C ASP A 278 -16.32 -4.62 10.74
N PHE A 279 -16.69 -3.73 9.81
CA PHE A 279 -15.86 -3.32 8.67
C PHE A 279 -14.94 -2.13 8.98
N VAL A 280 -15.20 -1.31 9.99
CA VAL A 280 -14.33 -0.15 10.32
C VAL A 280 -13.24 -0.46 11.34
N THR A 281 -13.39 -1.53 12.13
CA THR A 281 -12.46 -1.77 13.25
C THR A 281 -11.04 -2.15 12.84
N LEU A 282 -10.87 -2.96 11.79
CA LEU A 282 -9.53 -3.28 11.26
C LEU A 282 -8.90 -2.07 10.55
N PRO A 283 -9.61 -1.30 9.70
CA PRO A 283 -9.13 -0.02 9.18
C PRO A 283 -8.64 0.95 10.26
N ASP A 284 -9.38 1.12 11.35
CA ASP A 284 -8.99 2.01 12.45
C ASP A 284 -7.70 1.55 13.17
N MET A 285 -7.30 0.28 13.03
CA MET A 285 -6.01 -0.20 13.55
C MET A 285 -4.82 0.28 12.71
N ALA A 286 -5.01 0.54 11.41
CA ALA A 286 -3.94 1.03 10.55
C ALA A 286 -3.39 2.38 11.06
N ALA A 287 -4.27 3.25 11.58
CA ALA A 287 -3.88 4.52 12.18
C ALA A 287 -2.95 4.37 13.41
N LYS A 288 -3.03 3.24 14.12
CA LYS A 288 -2.41 3.03 15.43
C LYS A 288 -1.13 2.19 15.39
N SER A 289 -1.06 1.18 14.51
CA SER A 289 0.05 0.22 14.49
C SER A 289 1.09 0.52 13.41
N ASN A 290 0.67 0.56 12.15
CA ASN A 290 1.52 0.88 11.01
C ASN A 290 0.66 1.65 9.98
N GLN A 291 0.88 2.96 9.92
CA GLN A 291 0.07 3.88 9.12
C GLN A 291 0.24 3.65 7.61
N VAL A 292 1.36 3.07 7.18
CA VAL A 292 1.59 2.64 5.79
C VAL A 292 0.61 1.54 5.36
N MET A 293 0.10 0.74 6.31
CA MET A 293 -0.92 -0.29 6.01
C MET A 293 -2.24 0.29 5.49
N ALA A 294 -2.48 1.60 5.63
CA ALA A 294 -3.66 2.23 5.04
C ALA A 294 -3.71 2.02 3.52
N VAL A 295 -2.56 2.00 2.83
CA VAL A 295 -2.44 1.85 1.37
C VAL A 295 -2.97 0.50 0.86
N PRO A 296 -2.44 -0.67 1.29
CA PRO A 296 -2.95 -1.96 0.82
C PRO A 296 -4.41 -2.24 1.26
N LEU A 297 -4.82 -1.74 2.43
CA LEU A 297 -6.21 -1.81 2.88
C LEU A 297 -7.14 -1.02 1.95
N LEU A 298 -6.74 0.19 1.56
CA LEU A 298 -7.49 1.05 0.65
C LEU A 298 -7.63 0.42 -0.73
N ALA A 299 -6.53 -0.13 -1.28
CA ALA A 299 -6.53 -0.80 -2.58
C ALA A 299 -7.49 -1.99 -2.59
N THR A 300 -7.43 -2.84 -1.56
CA THR A 300 -8.33 -3.99 -1.41
C THR A 300 -9.79 -3.53 -1.26
N THR A 301 -10.05 -2.48 -0.48
CA THR A 301 -11.41 -1.93 -0.27
C THR A 301 -12.01 -1.40 -1.57
N ARG A 302 -11.25 -0.64 -2.36
CA ARG A 302 -11.70 -0.12 -3.66
C ARG A 302 -11.98 -1.23 -4.67
N ALA A 303 -11.14 -2.26 -4.71
CA ALA A 303 -11.38 -3.43 -5.56
C ALA A 303 -12.72 -4.10 -5.24
N TRP A 304 -13.01 -4.33 -3.96
CA TRP A 304 -14.30 -4.89 -3.54
C TRP A 304 -15.46 -3.95 -3.84
N ARG A 305 -15.34 -2.65 -3.60
CA ARG A 305 -16.39 -1.69 -3.96
C ARG A 305 -16.72 -1.71 -5.45
N ALA A 306 -15.71 -1.79 -6.32
CA ALA A 306 -15.92 -1.88 -7.76
C ALA A 306 -16.72 -3.14 -8.12
N ARG A 307 -16.39 -4.28 -7.50
CA ARG A 307 -17.12 -5.55 -7.67
C ARG A 307 -18.57 -5.49 -7.16
N LEU A 308 -18.83 -4.78 -6.07
CA LEU A 308 -20.18 -4.67 -5.52
C LEU A 308 -21.13 -3.82 -6.37
N ARG A 309 -20.62 -2.91 -7.22
CA ARG A 309 -21.44 -1.97 -7.99
C ARG A 309 -22.44 -2.64 -8.94
N ALA A 310 -22.11 -3.82 -9.45
CA ALA A 310 -22.98 -4.56 -10.38
C ALA A 310 -24.15 -5.27 -9.69
N ARG A 311 -24.22 -5.30 -8.35
CA ARG A 311 -25.22 -6.05 -7.58
C ARG A 311 -26.11 -5.14 -6.73
N PRO A 312 -27.40 -4.97 -7.05
CA PRO A 312 -28.32 -4.15 -6.26
C PRO A 312 -28.45 -4.57 -4.79
N ALA A 313 -28.39 -5.88 -4.51
CA ALA A 313 -28.43 -6.43 -3.15
C ALA A 313 -27.19 -6.11 -2.31
N ALA A 314 -26.10 -5.64 -2.93
CA ALA A 314 -24.87 -5.26 -2.24
C ALA A 314 -24.89 -3.84 -1.67
N GLY A 315 -25.98 -3.06 -1.88
CA GLY A 315 -26.06 -1.65 -1.51
C GLY A 315 -25.56 -1.33 -0.10
N PRO A 316 -26.07 -1.99 0.96
CA PRO A 316 -25.60 -1.75 2.34
C PRO A 316 -24.11 -2.06 2.53
N LEU A 317 -23.60 -3.15 1.96
CA LEU A 317 -22.17 -3.51 2.03
C LEU A 317 -21.30 -2.48 1.28
N GLY A 318 -21.78 -1.99 0.14
CA GLY A 318 -21.14 -0.89 -0.59
C GLY A 318 -21.03 0.39 0.23
N GLY A 319 -22.04 0.68 1.06
CA GLY A 319 -22.04 1.76 2.04
C GLY A 319 -20.98 1.56 3.13
N HIS A 320 -20.92 0.38 3.74
CA HIS A 320 -19.91 0.05 4.76
C HIS A 320 -18.48 0.16 4.24
N LEU A 321 -18.23 -0.35 3.02
CA LEU A 321 -16.92 -0.22 2.39
C LEU A 321 -16.60 1.23 1.98
N ALA A 322 -17.61 2.04 1.64
CA ALA A 322 -17.41 3.47 1.38
C ALA A 322 -16.97 4.22 2.65
N ALA A 323 -17.57 3.90 3.80
CA ALA A 323 -17.16 4.45 5.10
C ALA A 323 -15.74 4.00 5.47
N ALA A 324 -15.40 2.72 5.27
CA ALA A 324 -14.05 2.20 5.48
C ALA A 324 -13.02 2.89 4.56
N GLU A 325 -13.35 3.09 3.28
CA GLU A 325 -12.52 3.82 2.33
C GLU A 325 -12.25 5.25 2.79
N GLN A 326 -13.29 6.01 3.16
CA GLN A 326 -13.14 7.38 3.65
C GLN A 326 -12.20 7.46 4.86
N ARG A 327 -12.32 6.52 5.80
CA ARG A 327 -11.43 6.43 6.97
C ARG A 327 -9.99 6.12 6.59
N LEU A 328 -9.77 5.15 5.70
CA LEU A 328 -8.42 4.78 5.23
C LEU A 328 -7.75 5.94 4.49
N THR A 329 -8.48 6.64 3.63
CA THR A 329 -7.98 7.85 2.96
C THR A 329 -7.64 8.95 3.98
N ALA A 330 -8.48 9.16 4.99
CA ALA A 330 -8.20 10.12 6.05
C ALA A 330 -6.96 9.74 6.88
N HIS A 331 -6.76 8.45 7.19
CA HIS A 331 -5.58 7.96 7.89
C HIS A 331 -4.30 8.15 7.07
N TRP A 332 -4.34 7.83 5.77
CA TRP A 332 -3.21 8.07 4.87
C TRP A 332 -2.88 9.57 4.78
N ALA A 333 -3.88 10.43 4.58
CA ALA A 333 -3.67 11.87 4.52
C ALA A 333 -3.11 12.43 5.84
N ALA A 334 -3.61 11.96 6.99
CA ALA A 334 -3.10 12.37 8.30
C ALA A 334 -1.64 11.94 8.51
N PHE A 335 -1.27 10.72 8.09
CA PHE A 335 0.11 10.25 8.12
C PHE A 335 1.02 11.13 7.28
N VAL A 336 0.67 11.36 6.01
CA VAL A 336 1.46 12.20 5.09
C VAL A 336 1.60 13.63 5.64
N SER A 337 0.52 14.19 6.18
CA SER A 337 0.55 15.51 6.82
C SER A 337 1.47 15.54 8.05
N ALA A 338 1.46 14.50 8.88
CA ALA A 338 2.34 14.40 10.04
C ALA A 338 3.81 14.27 9.62
N GLN A 339 4.10 13.49 8.58
CA GLN A 339 5.44 13.37 8.00
C GLN A 339 5.94 14.70 7.42
N ALA A 340 5.09 15.41 6.67
CA ALA A 340 5.41 16.74 6.16
C ALA A 340 5.68 17.74 7.29
N ALA A 341 4.85 17.74 8.34
CA ALA A 341 5.03 18.61 9.50
C ALA A 341 6.33 18.29 10.26
N ALA A 342 6.71 17.01 10.37
CA ALA A 342 7.97 16.60 11.00
C ALA A 342 9.19 17.11 10.23
N VAL A 343 9.14 17.09 8.88
CA VAL A 343 10.18 17.66 8.02
C VAL A 343 10.22 19.18 8.13
N ASP A 344 9.05 19.85 8.13
CA ASP A 344 8.96 21.31 8.21
C ASP A 344 9.44 21.87 9.55
N ALA A 345 9.20 21.13 10.65
CA ALA A 345 9.63 21.47 12.00
C ALA A 345 11.10 21.11 12.28
N TYR A 346 11.78 20.43 11.35
CA TYR A 346 13.18 20.07 11.54
C TYR A 346 14.09 21.30 11.47
N ASP A 347 14.61 21.69 12.63
CA ASP A 347 15.72 22.63 12.75
C ASP A 347 16.98 21.88 13.20
N GLY A 348 17.97 21.78 12.32
CA GLY A 348 19.23 21.12 12.63
C GLY A 348 20.06 21.86 13.69
N ARG A 349 19.77 23.15 13.96
CA ARG A 349 20.48 23.95 14.99
C ARG A 349 20.00 23.65 16.41
N SER A 350 18.76 23.18 16.57
CA SER A 350 18.18 22.93 17.90
C SER A 350 18.49 21.53 18.45
N LYS A 351 18.77 20.54 17.58
CA LYS A 351 19.02 19.14 18.00
C LYS A 351 20.49 18.82 18.28
N ILE A 352 21.41 19.57 17.71
CA ILE A 352 22.83 19.46 17.98
C ILE A 352 23.16 20.67 18.84
N GLY A 353 23.30 20.49 20.15
CA GLY A 353 23.60 21.60 21.06
C GLY A 353 24.73 22.49 20.53
N LEU A 354 24.75 23.77 20.92
CA LEU A 354 25.62 24.87 20.42
C LEU A 354 27.09 24.54 20.08
N GLN A 355 27.64 23.40 20.53
CA GLN A 355 29.00 22.93 20.25
C GLN A 355 29.16 22.04 19.01
N GLY A 356 28.12 21.32 18.56
CA GLY A 356 28.21 20.52 17.33
C GLY A 356 27.89 21.40 16.13
N GLY A 357 28.91 22.08 15.60
CA GLY A 357 28.74 22.98 14.46
C GLY A 357 28.03 22.32 13.27
N ILE A 358 27.48 23.16 12.38
CA ILE A 358 26.63 22.84 11.21
C ILE A 358 27.20 21.75 10.26
N LYS A 359 28.46 21.36 10.44
CA LYS A 359 29.14 20.23 9.80
C LYS A 359 28.42 18.87 9.92
N ASN A 360 27.44 18.75 10.82
CA ASN A 360 26.66 17.53 11.05
C ASN A 360 25.15 17.71 10.75
N MET A 361 24.73 18.81 10.14
CA MET A 361 23.32 19.01 9.75
C MET A 361 23.00 18.19 8.50
N HIS A 362 22.39 17.03 8.71
CA HIS A 362 22.01 16.13 7.63
C HIS A 362 20.53 15.77 7.72
N LEU A 363 19.85 15.85 6.58
CA LEU A 363 18.52 15.28 6.40
C LEU A 363 18.58 13.76 6.15
N LEU A 364 19.76 13.14 6.24
CA LEU A 364 19.98 11.71 6.06
C LEU A 364 18.93 10.84 6.78
N PRO A 365 18.60 11.07 8.08
CA PRO A 365 17.59 10.26 8.75
C PRO A 365 16.22 10.31 8.05
N PHE A 366 15.81 11.50 7.58
CA PHE A 366 14.56 11.68 6.84
C PHE A 366 14.58 10.98 5.49
N VAL A 367 15.70 11.10 4.77
CA VAL A 367 15.88 10.45 3.46
C VAL A 367 15.84 8.94 3.59
N SER A 368 16.62 8.36 4.51
CA SER A 368 16.65 6.91 4.72
C SER A 368 15.30 6.35 5.17
N GLN A 369 14.59 7.07 6.06
CA GLN A 369 13.25 6.66 6.47
C GLN A 369 12.21 6.79 5.35
N PHE A 370 12.29 7.85 4.55
CA PHE A 370 11.43 8.03 3.37
C PHE A 370 11.64 6.90 2.34
N VAL A 371 12.89 6.53 2.08
CA VAL A 371 13.25 5.42 1.16
C VAL A 371 12.71 4.09 1.70
N ALA A 372 12.92 3.81 3.00
CA ALA A 372 12.41 2.59 3.62
C ALA A 372 10.87 2.51 3.57
N MET A 373 10.20 3.63 3.87
CA MET A 373 8.75 3.76 3.77
C MET A 373 8.27 3.53 2.33
N ALA A 374 8.88 4.19 1.34
CA ALA A 374 8.52 4.04 -0.06
C ALA A 374 8.71 2.59 -0.54
N ALA A 375 9.83 1.94 -0.20
CA ALA A 375 10.07 0.54 -0.53
C ALA A 375 8.99 -0.39 0.06
N GLU A 376 8.59 -0.17 1.31
CA GLU A 376 7.52 -0.95 1.95
C GLU A 376 6.15 -0.69 1.30
N VAL A 377 5.80 0.57 1.03
CA VAL A 377 4.58 0.95 0.31
C VAL A 377 4.51 0.26 -1.05
N GLU A 378 5.60 0.28 -1.82
CA GLU A 378 5.66 -0.35 -3.15
C GLU A 378 5.44 -1.85 -3.10
N ALA A 379 6.09 -2.54 -2.15
CA ALA A 379 5.92 -3.98 -1.97
C ALA A 379 4.47 -4.34 -1.61
N LEU A 380 3.87 -3.60 -0.66
CA LEU A 380 2.51 -3.83 -0.19
C LEU A 380 1.45 -3.50 -1.24
N LEU A 381 1.64 -2.41 -1.99
CA LEU A 381 0.69 -2.01 -3.02
C LEU A 381 0.71 -2.99 -4.19
N SER A 382 1.89 -3.48 -4.59
CA SER A 382 2.00 -4.54 -5.61
C SER A 382 1.25 -5.80 -5.17
N GLU A 383 1.48 -6.28 -3.95
CA GLU A 383 0.79 -7.45 -3.41
C GLU A 383 -0.74 -7.24 -3.34
N ALA A 384 -1.20 -6.05 -2.93
CA ALA A 384 -2.63 -5.73 -2.83
C ALA A 384 -3.34 -5.68 -4.19
N VAL A 385 -2.72 -5.09 -5.22
CA VAL A 385 -3.29 -5.01 -6.58
C VAL A 385 -3.38 -6.41 -7.21
N ASP A 386 -2.35 -7.22 -7.01
CA ASP A 386 -2.28 -8.57 -7.56
C ASP A 386 -3.27 -9.54 -6.88
N THR A 387 -3.38 -9.47 -5.56
CA THR A 387 -4.38 -10.25 -4.79
C THR A 387 -5.81 -9.84 -5.13
N ALA A 388 -6.07 -8.54 -5.33
CA ALA A 388 -7.38 -8.04 -5.76
C ALA A 388 -7.82 -8.60 -7.11
N ALA A 389 -6.88 -8.70 -8.08
CA ALA A 389 -7.16 -9.27 -9.39
C ALA A 389 -7.53 -10.76 -9.32
N VAL A 390 -6.82 -11.54 -8.50
CA VAL A 390 -7.10 -12.98 -8.32
C VAL A 390 -8.41 -13.22 -7.57
N ALA A 391 -8.71 -12.42 -6.55
CA ALA A 391 -9.95 -12.54 -5.80
C ALA A 391 -11.21 -12.26 -6.66
N ALA A 392 -11.07 -11.44 -7.71
CA ALA A 392 -12.15 -11.11 -8.62
C ALA A 392 -12.46 -12.22 -9.64
N LEU A 393 -11.47 -13.03 -10.04
CA LEU A 393 -11.63 -14.15 -10.97
C LEU A 393 -12.31 -15.40 -10.36
N GLY A 394 -12.84 -15.28 -9.13
CA GLY A 394 -13.31 -16.40 -8.32
C GLY A 394 -12.11 -17.17 -7.76
N GLY A 395 -11.84 -17.00 -6.47
CA GLY A 395 -10.78 -17.72 -5.76
C GLY A 395 -10.82 -19.22 -6.08
N SER A 396 -9.64 -19.84 -6.09
CA SER A 396 -9.36 -21.24 -6.43
C SER A 396 -10.38 -22.30 -6.02
N GLN A 397 -11.20 -22.07 -4.99
CA GLN A 397 -12.31 -22.95 -4.60
C GLN A 397 -13.42 -23.02 -5.65
N GLY A 398 -13.84 -21.91 -6.26
CA GLY A 398 -14.85 -21.92 -7.32
C GLY A 398 -14.37 -22.66 -8.55
N ARG A 399 -13.11 -22.48 -8.96
CA ARG A 399 -12.52 -23.25 -10.07
C ARG A 399 -12.30 -24.72 -9.72
N GLN A 400 -11.81 -25.07 -8.53
CA GLN A 400 -11.62 -26.49 -8.16
C GLN A 400 -12.95 -27.23 -8.00
N GLU A 401 -13.99 -26.56 -7.53
CA GLU A 401 -15.31 -27.18 -7.33
C GLU A 401 -16.09 -27.25 -8.64
N VAL A 402 -16.01 -26.23 -9.50
CA VAL A 402 -16.51 -26.28 -10.88
C VAL A 402 -15.71 -27.26 -11.73
N GLN A 403 -14.39 -27.40 -11.53
CA GLN A 403 -13.56 -28.37 -12.25
C GLN A 403 -13.74 -29.80 -11.72
N ARG A 404 -14.01 -30.00 -10.42
CA ARG A 404 -14.47 -31.30 -9.87
C ARG A 404 -15.88 -31.66 -10.35
N GLN A 405 -16.80 -30.70 -10.38
CA GLN A 405 -18.15 -30.92 -10.92
C GLN A 405 -18.14 -31.15 -12.43
N GLN A 406 -17.28 -30.44 -13.18
CA GLN A 406 -17.08 -30.67 -14.62
C GLN A 406 -16.37 -31.99 -14.89
N GLN A 407 -15.41 -32.43 -14.06
CA GLN A 407 -14.83 -33.78 -14.17
C GLN A 407 -15.85 -34.88 -13.85
N GLN A 408 -16.74 -34.64 -12.89
CA GLN A 408 -17.86 -35.56 -12.60
C GLN A 408 -18.92 -35.54 -13.70
N GLN A 409 -19.21 -34.39 -14.32
CA GLN A 409 -20.14 -34.27 -15.45
C GLN A 409 -19.55 -34.81 -16.76
N GLN A 410 -18.24 -34.66 -17.01
CA GLN A 410 -17.56 -35.26 -18.18
C GLN A 410 -17.50 -36.79 -18.07
N GLN A 411 -17.47 -37.35 -16.85
CA GLN A 411 -17.65 -38.79 -16.66
C GLN A 411 -19.09 -39.25 -16.92
N GLN A 412 -20.08 -38.37 -16.87
CA GLN A 412 -21.50 -38.68 -17.09
C GLN A 412 -22.02 -38.30 -18.48
N ARG A 413 -21.39 -37.36 -19.19
CA ARG A 413 -21.81 -36.90 -20.53
C ARG A 413 -20.83 -37.38 -21.61
N ARG A 414 -20.95 -38.66 -21.97
CA ARG A 414 -20.62 -39.14 -23.33
C ARG A 414 -21.88 -39.12 -24.20
N GLN A 415 -22.49 -37.96 -24.42
CA GLN A 415 -23.39 -37.72 -25.55
C GLN A 415 -23.29 -36.24 -25.97
N PRO A 416 -23.26 -35.93 -27.28
CA PRO A 416 -23.20 -34.57 -27.75
C PRO A 416 -24.62 -33.99 -27.83
N GLU A 417 -24.90 -32.95 -27.05
CA GLU A 417 -25.97 -32.01 -27.38
C GLU A 417 -25.35 -30.63 -27.52
N GLU A 418 -25.50 -30.09 -28.73
CA GLU A 418 -25.20 -28.72 -29.11
C GLU A 418 -26.23 -27.75 -28.52
N GLY A 419 -25.77 -26.60 -28.04
CA GLY A 419 -26.59 -25.40 -27.87
C GLY A 419 -26.59 -24.78 -26.47
N SER A 420 -26.40 -23.44 -26.43
CA SER A 420 -26.62 -22.48 -25.32
C SER A 420 -25.71 -22.63 -24.08
N ASP A 421 -24.98 -21.64 -23.53
CA ASP A 421 -24.97 -20.18 -23.64
C ASP A 421 -23.54 -19.66 -23.35
N ASP A 422 -23.02 -18.77 -24.18
CA ASP A 422 -21.67 -18.19 -24.10
C ASP A 422 -21.70 -16.79 -23.45
N GLU A 423 -22.31 -16.65 -22.27
CA GLU A 423 -22.35 -15.37 -21.50
C GLU A 423 -21.46 -15.38 -20.23
N GLY A 424 -20.77 -16.48 -19.94
CA GLY A 424 -20.04 -16.69 -18.67
C GLY A 424 -18.66 -16.03 -18.48
N PRO A 425 -17.77 -15.92 -19.49
CA PRO A 425 -16.39 -15.45 -19.27
C PRO A 425 -16.22 -13.92 -19.32
N ALA A 426 -16.96 -13.22 -20.19
CA ALA A 426 -16.73 -11.79 -20.45
C ALA A 426 -17.11 -10.88 -19.26
N ALA A 427 -18.18 -11.19 -18.52
CA ALA A 427 -18.61 -10.39 -17.38
C ALA A 427 -17.65 -10.52 -16.18
N ALA A 428 -17.15 -11.74 -15.91
CA ALA A 428 -16.18 -11.98 -14.83
C ALA A 428 -14.82 -11.33 -15.13
N GLU A 429 -14.39 -11.33 -16.38
CA GLU A 429 -13.18 -10.63 -16.82
C GLU A 429 -13.34 -9.11 -16.70
N LEU A 430 -14.50 -8.56 -17.05
CA LEU A 430 -14.81 -7.13 -16.89
C LEU A 430 -14.82 -6.72 -15.41
N GLU A 431 -15.42 -7.52 -14.53
CA GLU A 431 -15.41 -7.30 -13.08
C GLU A 431 -13.98 -7.35 -12.51
N ALA A 432 -13.17 -8.31 -12.96
CA ALA A 432 -11.77 -8.42 -12.55
C ALA A 432 -10.92 -7.24 -13.04
N ALA A 433 -11.14 -6.78 -14.27
CA ALA A 433 -10.49 -5.58 -14.80
C ALA A 433 -10.88 -4.33 -14.01
N ALA A 434 -12.16 -4.15 -13.70
CA ALA A 434 -12.65 -3.03 -12.90
C ALA A 434 -12.10 -3.04 -11.47
N ALA A 435 -12.02 -4.21 -10.83
CA ALA A 435 -11.44 -4.38 -9.51
C ALA A 435 -9.93 -4.06 -9.51
N ARG A 436 -9.19 -4.50 -10.54
CA ARG A 436 -7.77 -4.21 -10.71
C ARG A 436 -7.53 -2.72 -10.93
N GLN A 437 -8.33 -2.08 -11.78
CA GLN A 437 -8.26 -0.63 -12.02
C GLN A 437 -8.58 0.17 -10.75
N ALA A 438 -9.59 -0.27 -9.98
CA ALA A 438 -9.95 0.38 -8.72
C ALA A 438 -8.85 0.23 -7.66
N ALA A 439 -8.21 -0.92 -7.55
CA ALA A 439 -7.03 -1.10 -6.69
C ALA A 439 -5.86 -0.21 -7.15
N ALA A 440 -5.58 -0.19 -8.46
CA ALA A 440 -4.52 0.61 -9.05
C ALA A 440 -4.74 2.12 -8.88
N SER A 441 -5.99 2.59 -8.72
CA SER A 441 -6.29 4.01 -8.49
C SER A 441 -5.60 4.59 -7.25
N VAL A 442 -5.27 3.76 -6.25
CA VAL A 442 -4.54 4.17 -5.04
C VAL A 442 -3.13 4.66 -5.36
N ARG A 443 -2.56 4.25 -6.50
CA ARG A 443 -1.25 4.70 -6.98
C ARG A 443 -1.16 6.23 -7.05
N ALA A 444 -2.20 6.90 -7.54
CA ALA A 444 -2.20 8.35 -7.67
C ALA A 444 -2.07 9.07 -6.30
N GLU A 445 -2.65 8.50 -5.24
CA GLU A 445 -2.55 9.04 -3.88
C GLU A 445 -1.16 8.81 -3.26
N VAL A 446 -0.54 7.67 -3.56
CA VAL A 446 0.83 7.37 -3.15
C VAL A 446 1.83 8.27 -3.87
N ASP A 447 1.69 8.40 -5.19
CA ASP A 447 2.54 9.24 -6.02
C ASP A 447 2.46 10.71 -5.59
N SER A 448 1.23 11.21 -5.34
CA SER A 448 1.04 12.56 -4.79
C SER A 448 1.70 12.74 -3.42
N ALA A 449 1.67 11.72 -2.56
CA ALA A 449 2.32 11.77 -1.26
C ALA A 449 3.86 11.79 -1.39
N TYR A 450 4.42 10.99 -2.30
CA TYR A 450 5.84 11.00 -2.59
C TYR A 450 6.33 12.35 -3.08
N SER A 451 5.67 12.95 -4.07
CA SER A 451 6.01 14.28 -4.58
C SER A 451 5.92 15.34 -3.47
N ALA A 452 4.88 15.29 -2.63
CA ALA A 452 4.71 16.21 -1.52
C ALA A 452 5.84 16.09 -0.49
N LEU A 453 6.18 14.87 -0.06
CA LEU A 453 7.22 14.64 0.94
C LEU A 453 8.61 14.99 0.40
N ALA A 454 8.94 14.59 -0.83
CA ALA A 454 10.20 14.97 -1.48
C ALA A 454 10.34 16.49 -1.59
N GLY A 455 9.28 17.19 -2.03
CA GLY A 455 9.25 18.64 -2.10
C GLY A 455 9.48 19.32 -0.74
N ARG A 456 8.94 18.75 0.35
CA ARG A 456 9.17 19.25 1.73
C ARG A 456 10.60 19.04 2.18
N VAL A 457 11.19 17.87 1.89
CA VAL A 457 12.61 17.59 2.18
C VAL A 457 13.50 18.61 1.46
N PHE A 458 13.23 18.89 0.18
CA PHE A 458 13.97 19.87 -0.60
C PHE A 458 13.81 21.30 -0.06
N ALA A 459 12.60 21.70 0.29
CA ALA A 459 12.35 23.02 0.88
C ALA A 459 13.04 23.19 2.23
N CYS A 460 13.06 22.14 3.06
CA CYS A 460 13.78 22.12 4.33
C CYS A 460 15.30 22.26 4.10
N LEU A 461 15.86 21.50 3.15
CA LEU A 461 17.27 21.59 2.79
C LEU A 461 17.68 22.99 2.34
N GLU A 462 16.91 23.61 1.43
CA GLU A 462 17.22 24.96 0.95
C GLU A 462 17.09 26.01 2.04
N ARG A 463 16.11 25.88 2.94
CA ARG A 463 15.97 26.76 4.10
C ARG A 463 17.21 26.67 5.01
N GLN A 464 17.73 25.46 5.22
CA GLN A 464 18.94 25.25 6.02
C GLN A 464 20.19 25.78 5.31
N ALA A 465 20.34 25.51 4.01
CA ALA A 465 21.45 25.99 3.21
C ALA A 465 21.48 27.53 3.14
N ALA A 466 20.32 28.17 2.97
CA ALA A 466 20.20 29.64 2.96
C ALA A 466 20.64 30.27 4.31
N GLY A 467 20.49 29.53 5.41
CA GLY A 467 20.92 29.96 6.74
C GLY A 467 22.42 29.85 7.00
N ASP A 468 23.20 29.20 6.14
CA ASP A 468 24.65 28.99 6.31
C ASP A 468 25.42 29.22 4.99
N ALA A 469 25.82 30.46 4.73
CA ALA A 469 26.59 30.82 3.55
C ALA A 469 27.96 30.13 3.43
N LYS A 470 28.51 29.56 4.51
CA LYS A 470 29.85 28.95 4.49
C LYS A 470 29.80 27.48 4.08
N TYR A 471 28.76 26.76 4.49
CA TYR A 471 28.61 25.32 4.22
C TYR A 471 27.38 24.97 3.37
N ALA A 472 26.65 25.97 2.85
CA ALA A 472 25.46 25.78 2.00
C ALA A 472 25.66 24.75 0.88
N ASP A 473 26.70 24.90 0.07
CA ASP A 473 26.90 24.00 -1.07
C ASP A 473 27.34 22.62 -0.64
N ARG A 474 28.11 22.49 0.45
CA ARG A 474 28.41 21.18 1.03
C ARG A 474 27.12 20.46 1.43
N LEU A 475 26.22 21.16 2.12
CA LEU A 475 24.93 20.60 2.54
C LEU A 475 24.12 20.12 1.32
N ARG A 476 24.05 20.93 0.26
CA ARG A 476 23.37 20.55 -0.99
C ARG A 476 24.00 19.32 -1.64
N LEU A 477 25.32 19.31 -1.81
CA LEU A 477 26.06 18.24 -2.45
C LEU A 477 25.84 16.88 -1.75
N GLU A 478 25.97 16.87 -0.43
CA GLU A 478 25.84 15.65 0.36
C GLU A 478 24.37 15.17 0.43
N ASN A 479 23.42 16.07 0.71
CA ASN A 479 22.03 15.66 0.90
C ASN A 479 21.31 15.34 -0.41
N TYR A 480 21.51 16.12 -1.48
CA TYR A 480 20.92 15.77 -2.78
C TYR A 480 21.57 14.52 -3.39
N GLY A 481 22.88 14.33 -3.20
CA GLY A 481 23.57 13.12 -3.63
C GLY A 481 23.00 11.88 -2.94
N HIS A 482 22.91 11.93 -1.60
CA HIS A 482 22.32 10.83 -0.84
C HIS A 482 20.86 10.56 -1.22
N PHE A 483 20.05 11.61 -1.43
CA PHE A 483 18.67 11.47 -1.87
C PHE A 483 18.56 10.77 -3.23
N ALA A 484 19.37 11.18 -4.21
CA ALA A 484 19.38 10.59 -5.54
C ALA A 484 19.85 9.13 -5.51
N ASP A 485 20.95 8.85 -4.80
CA ASP A 485 21.56 7.52 -4.71
C ASP A 485 20.64 6.50 -4.04
N GLU A 486 20.03 6.85 -2.90
CA GLU A 486 19.15 5.94 -2.14
C GLU A 486 17.83 5.65 -2.86
N LEU A 487 17.30 6.60 -3.64
CA LEU A 487 16.03 6.43 -4.37
C LEU A 487 16.22 5.83 -5.76
N ALA A 488 17.45 5.80 -6.30
CA ALA A 488 17.74 5.23 -7.61
C ALA A 488 17.17 3.81 -7.83
N PRO A 489 17.26 2.87 -6.86
CA PRO A 489 16.69 1.52 -7.02
C PRO A 489 15.16 1.50 -7.14
N LEU A 490 14.47 2.50 -6.59
CA LEU A 490 13.00 2.56 -6.54
C LEU A 490 12.37 3.22 -7.78
N GLN A 491 13.15 3.86 -8.64
CA GLN A 491 12.63 4.55 -9.84
C GLN A 491 11.95 3.61 -10.86
N GLY A 492 12.27 2.32 -10.83
CA GLY A 492 11.62 1.30 -11.66
C GLY A 492 10.19 0.99 -11.20
N THR A 493 10.00 0.84 -9.89
CA THR A 493 8.72 0.45 -9.26
C THR A 493 7.83 1.65 -8.95
N ALA A 494 8.42 2.81 -8.65
CA ALA A 494 7.72 4.06 -8.33
C ALA A 494 8.13 5.19 -9.32
N PRO A 495 7.46 5.28 -10.48
CA PRO A 495 7.78 6.28 -11.51
C PRO A 495 7.70 7.73 -11.03
N ALA A 496 6.82 8.05 -10.08
CA ALA A 496 6.67 9.39 -9.53
C ALA A 496 7.93 9.90 -8.80
N LEU A 497 8.79 9.00 -8.31
CA LEU A 497 10.04 9.38 -7.66
C LEU A 497 11.12 9.82 -8.66
N ARG A 498 10.99 9.48 -9.95
CA ARG A 498 11.99 9.85 -10.98
C ARG A 498 12.15 11.35 -11.10
N GLU A 499 11.05 12.08 -11.10
CA GLU A 499 11.10 13.55 -11.19
C GLU A 499 11.85 14.13 -9.99
N SER A 500 11.55 13.65 -8.78
CA SER A 500 12.25 14.07 -7.57
C SER A 500 13.75 13.74 -7.62
N VAL A 501 14.14 12.57 -8.12
CA VAL A 501 15.56 12.22 -8.27
C VAL A 501 16.25 13.10 -9.32
N GLN A 502 15.62 13.33 -10.48
CA GLN A 502 16.15 14.23 -11.51
C GLN A 502 16.30 15.66 -10.97
N GLN A 503 15.33 16.14 -10.20
CA GLN A 503 15.42 17.44 -9.53
C GLN A 503 16.58 17.47 -8.51
N ALA A 504 16.77 16.42 -7.73
CA ALA A 504 17.89 16.33 -6.79
C ALA A 504 19.24 16.34 -7.53
N ASP A 505 19.39 15.57 -8.60
CA ASP A 505 20.60 15.56 -9.42
C ASP A 505 20.87 16.92 -10.07
N ALA A 506 19.87 17.56 -10.66
CA ALA A 506 20.02 18.89 -11.26
C ALA A 506 20.44 19.94 -10.22
N ARG A 507 19.86 19.90 -9.02
CA ARG A 507 20.23 20.81 -7.92
C ARG A 507 21.63 20.50 -7.38
N ARG A 508 22.01 19.23 -7.33
CA ARG A 508 23.36 18.79 -6.98
C ARG A 508 24.38 19.28 -7.99
N GLU A 509 24.11 19.15 -9.28
CA GLU A 509 24.96 19.68 -10.35
C GLU A 509 25.08 21.20 -10.29
N GLY A 510 23.98 21.91 -10.04
CA GLY A 510 24.00 23.35 -9.78
C GLY A 510 24.89 23.71 -8.59
N ALA A 511 24.81 22.95 -7.49
CA ALA A 511 25.67 23.13 -6.32
C ALA A 511 27.14 22.80 -6.60
N VAL A 512 27.44 21.81 -7.46
CA VAL A 512 28.81 21.53 -7.93
C VAL A 512 29.36 22.74 -8.67
N ALA A 513 28.61 23.27 -9.65
CA ALA A 513 29.05 24.40 -10.46
C ALA A 513 29.28 25.65 -9.59
N GLN A 514 28.37 25.94 -8.66
CA GLN A 514 28.52 27.02 -7.69
C GLN A 514 29.76 26.83 -6.81
N TYR A 515 29.93 25.65 -6.21
CA TYR A 515 31.03 25.37 -5.31
C TYR A 515 32.39 25.50 -6.02
N VAL A 516 32.49 24.98 -7.24
CA VAL A 516 33.70 25.07 -8.08
C VAL A 516 34.02 26.54 -8.35
N ARG A 517 33.04 27.34 -8.78
CA ARG A 517 33.21 28.78 -8.98
C ARG A 517 33.72 29.46 -7.71
N ASP A 518 33.06 29.25 -6.58
CA ASP A 518 33.40 29.90 -5.31
C ASP A 518 34.82 29.55 -4.83
N GLN A 519 35.26 28.30 -5.03
CA GLN A 519 36.64 27.92 -4.70
C GLN A 519 37.64 28.60 -5.65
N LEU A 520 37.39 28.60 -6.95
CA LEU A 520 38.27 29.27 -7.92
C LEU A 520 38.33 30.78 -7.71
N GLU A 521 37.21 31.41 -7.33
CA GLU A 521 37.16 32.83 -6.96
C GLU A 521 37.99 33.08 -5.70
N TRP A 522 37.84 32.24 -4.67
CA TRP A 522 38.62 32.33 -3.45
C TRP A 522 40.13 32.17 -3.70
N GLY A 523 40.51 31.22 -4.58
CA GLY A 523 41.88 31.01 -5.03
C GLY A 523 42.42 32.12 -5.95
N LYS A 524 41.59 33.12 -6.29
CA LYS A 524 41.85 34.19 -7.26
C LYS A 524 42.14 33.69 -8.68
N LEU A 525 41.81 32.43 -8.98
CA LEU A 525 42.00 31.81 -10.29
C LEU A 525 40.81 32.09 -11.22
N TRP A 526 39.64 32.40 -10.68
CA TRP A 526 38.45 32.72 -11.49
C TRP A 526 38.60 33.93 -12.40
N ARG A 527 39.40 34.94 -11.99
CA ARG A 527 39.62 36.15 -12.80
C ARG A 527 40.32 35.86 -14.14
N LEU A 528 41.13 34.80 -14.23
CA LEU A 528 41.68 34.33 -15.52
C LEU A 528 40.56 33.86 -16.45
N LEU A 529 39.53 33.25 -15.87
CA LEU A 529 38.46 32.55 -16.56
C LEU A 529 37.41 33.53 -17.08
N GLU A 530 37.01 34.53 -16.28
CA GLU A 530 36.15 35.63 -16.74
C GLU A 530 36.79 36.47 -17.85
N PHE A 531 38.13 36.57 -17.85
CA PHE A 531 38.84 37.35 -18.85
C PHE A 531 38.91 36.62 -20.19
N GLY A 532 39.00 35.29 -20.20
CA GLY A 532 38.87 34.45 -21.40
C GLY A 532 37.54 34.64 -22.14
N GLU A 533 36.45 34.87 -21.41
CA GLU A 533 35.13 35.16 -22.00
C GLU A 533 35.02 36.59 -22.58
N LYS A 534 35.83 37.53 -22.08
CA LYS A 534 35.85 38.95 -22.51
C LYS A 534 36.95 39.26 -23.53
N LEU A 535 37.59 38.24 -24.09
CA LEU A 535 38.83 38.38 -24.85
C LEU A 535 38.69 39.01 -26.26
N GLU A 536 37.52 39.54 -26.62
CA GLU A 536 37.34 40.32 -27.86
C GLU A 536 37.77 41.79 -27.75
N LYS A 537 38.11 42.33 -26.56
CA LYS A 537 38.22 43.80 -26.39
C LYS A 537 39.53 44.39 -25.81
N LEU A 538 40.55 43.64 -25.37
CA LEU A 538 41.69 44.27 -24.67
C LEU A 538 43.09 43.69 -24.98
N LEU A 539 44.04 44.60 -25.26
CA LEU A 539 45.46 44.36 -25.53
C LEU A 539 46.32 44.01 -24.29
N GLN A 540 45.75 43.95 -23.08
CA GLN A 540 46.49 43.77 -21.81
C GLN A 540 46.49 42.34 -21.24
N VAL A 541 46.23 41.33 -22.07
CA VAL A 541 46.05 39.93 -21.63
C VAL A 541 47.30 39.37 -20.92
N ARG A 542 48.51 39.74 -21.36
CA ARG A 542 49.78 39.20 -20.84
C ARG A 542 50.08 39.56 -19.39
N SER A 543 49.83 40.81 -18.98
CA SER A 543 50.14 41.24 -17.61
C SER A 543 49.20 40.58 -16.61
N LEU A 544 47.93 40.41 -17.00
CA LEU A 544 46.93 39.75 -16.18
C LEU A 544 47.25 38.27 -15.99
N ILE A 545 47.53 37.52 -17.05
CA ILE A 545 47.84 36.08 -16.95
C ILE A 545 49.05 35.85 -16.05
N ARG A 546 50.13 36.62 -16.25
CA ARG A 546 51.33 36.52 -15.43
C ARG A 546 51.03 36.81 -13.96
N SER A 547 50.27 37.86 -13.68
CA SER A 547 49.91 38.24 -12.31
C SER A 547 49.00 37.22 -11.62
N VAL A 548 48.04 36.63 -12.35
CA VAL A 548 47.12 35.65 -11.78
C VAL A 548 47.77 34.28 -11.61
N MET A 549 48.66 33.85 -12.52
CA MET A 549 49.38 32.57 -12.42
C MET A 549 50.65 32.62 -11.56
N GLU A 550 51.06 33.80 -11.08
CA GLU A 550 52.16 33.92 -10.13
C GLU A 550 51.88 33.13 -8.84
N GLY A 551 52.77 32.19 -8.49
CA GLY A 551 52.59 31.31 -7.33
C GLY A 551 51.42 30.32 -7.46
N ALA A 552 51.15 29.81 -8.67
CA ALA A 552 50.06 28.87 -8.93
C ALA A 552 50.15 27.59 -8.09
N ASP A 553 51.37 27.07 -7.86
CA ASP A 553 51.66 25.97 -6.94
C ASP A 553 51.06 26.18 -5.54
N LYS A 554 51.40 27.30 -4.89
CA LYS A 554 50.92 27.63 -3.55
C LYS A 554 49.42 27.89 -3.51
N LYS A 555 48.87 28.49 -4.58
CA LYS A 555 47.43 28.71 -4.71
C LYS A 555 46.68 27.39 -4.80
N LEU A 556 47.18 26.43 -5.58
CA LEU A 556 46.59 25.10 -5.72
C LEU A 556 46.69 24.29 -4.43
N ASP A 557 47.82 24.32 -3.72
CA ASP A 557 47.96 23.68 -2.39
C ASP A 557 46.98 24.26 -1.37
N ALA A 558 46.85 25.60 -1.33
CA ALA A 558 45.89 26.27 -0.45
C ALA A 558 44.44 25.92 -0.81
N LEU A 559 44.13 25.81 -2.12
CA LEU A 559 42.82 25.40 -2.63
C LEU A 559 42.51 23.96 -2.20
N TYR A 560 43.44 23.04 -2.39
CA TYR A 560 43.32 21.64 -2.00
C TYR A 560 43.08 21.49 -0.50
N GLY A 561 43.91 22.14 0.31
CA GLY A 561 43.77 22.15 1.77
C GLY A 561 42.42 22.72 2.23
N ARG A 562 41.91 23.75 1.55
CA ARG A 562 40.59 24.33 1.83
C ARG A 562 39.46 23.36 1.46
N VAL A 563 39.50 22.74 0.29
CA VAL A 563 38.50 21.74 -0.14
C VAL A 563 38.44 20.58 0.85
N ARG A 564 39.60 20.04 1.24
CA ARG A 564 39.69 19.00 2.29
C ARG A 564 39.14 19.46 3.63
N LYS A 565 39.37 20.71 4.03
CA LYS A 565 38.83 21.28 5.28
C LYS A 565 37.32 21.52 5.22
N HIS A 566 36.79 21.87 4.06
CA HIS A 566 35.36 22.13 3.85
C HIS A 566 34.56 20.83 3.79
N LEU A 567 34.97 19.87 2.95
CA LEU A 567 34.23 18.63 2.66
C LEU A 567 34.71 17.41 3.48
N GLY A 568 35.82 17.54 4.20
CA GLY A 568 36.44 16.43 4.94
C GLY A 568 37.23 15.47 4.04
N PRO A 569 37.84 14.42 4.62
CA PRO A 569 38.53 13.37 3.87
C PRO A 569 37.52 12.37 3.29
N THR A 570 36.62 12.85 2.43
CA THR A 570 35.53 12.06 1.84
C THR A 570 35.77 11.84 0.34
N PRO A 571 35.20 10.78 -0.27
CA PRO A 571 35.21 10.61 -1.73
C PRO A 571 34.62 11.81 -2.48
N LEU A 572 33.69 12.53 -1.84
CA LEU A 572 33.13 13.77 -2.37
C LEU A 572 34.21 14.86 -2.51
N ALA A 573 35.13 14.97 -1.55
CA ALA A 573 36.24 15.93 -1.64
C ALA A 573 37.16 15.62 -2.82
N ASP A 574 37.47 14.34 -3.05
CA ASP A 574 38.30 13.90 -4.18
C ASP A 574 37.59 14.16 -5.52
N ALA A 575 36.29 13.84 -5.60
CA ALA A 575 35.48 14.13 -6.78
C ALA A 575 35.41 15.65 -7.07
N MET A 576 35.27 16.48 -6.04
CA MET A 576 35.24 17.94 -6.20
C MET A 576 36.59 18.53 -6.55
N TRP A 577 37.68 17.96 -6.06
CA TRP A 577 39.02 18.30 -6.52
C TRP A 577 39.21 17.95 -8.01
N GLY A 578 38.72 16.77 -8.43
CA GLY A 578 38.70 16.37 -9.83
C GLY A 578 37.92 17.34 -10.72
N ARG A 579 36.70 17.74 -10.31
CA ARG A 579 35.89 18.73 -11.04
C ARG A 579 36.54 20.11 -11.10
N LEU A 580 37.16 20.57 -10.01
CA LEU A 580 37.92 21.82 -9.99
C LEU A 580 39.07 21.80 -11.00
N LYS A 581 39.80 20.68 -11.05
CA LYS A 581 40.86 20.44 -12.03
C LYS A 581 40.33 20.47 -13.46
N GLU A 582 39.27 19.71 -13.75
CA GLU A 582 38.65 19.66 -15.08
C GLU A 582 38.21 21.03 -15.56
N GLU A 583 37.46 21.78 -14.73
CA GLU A 583 36.93 23.09 -15.10
C GLU A 583 38.04 24.12 -15.32
N LEU A 584 39.04 24.15 -14.43
CA LEU A 584 40.15 25.10 -14.57
C LEU A 584 40.98 24.78 -15.82
N LEU A 585 41.30 23.51 -16.07
CA LEU A 585 42.09 23.10 -17.23
C LEU A 585 41.35 23.35 -18.54
N SER A 586 40.09 22.92 -18.65
CA SER A 586 39.29 23.10 -19.87
C SER A 586 39.21 24.57 -20.28
N ARG A 587 39.01 25.47 -19.31
CA ARG A 587 38.98 26.91 -19.58
C ARG A 587 40.36 27.51 -19.84
N TYR A 588 41.42 26.98 -19.21
CA TYR A 588 42.80 27.43 -19.44
C TYR A 588 43.31 27.03 -20.84
N GLU A 589 42.96 25.83 -21.29
CA GLU A 589 43.18 25.37 -22.68
C GLU A 589 42.43 26.26 -23.67
N ARG A 590 41.16 26.59 -23.38
CA ARG A 590 40.41 27.53 -24.21
C ARG A 590 41.05 28.92 -24.28
N LEU A 591 41.62 29.40 -23.17
CA LEU A 591 42.36 30.66 -23.15
C LEU A 591 43.62 30.59 -24.04
N GLU A 592 44.30 29.44 -24.07
CA GLU A 592 45.44 29.19 -24.97
C GLU A 592 45.01 29.28 -26.43
N GLU A 593 43.95 28.58 -26.82
CA GLU A 593 43.41 28.62 -28.18
C GLU A 593 43.04 30.05 -28.63
N LEU A 594 42.43 30.83 -27.73
CA LEU A 594 42.06 32.22 -28.01
C LEU A 594 43.29 33.13 -28.12
N LEU A 595 44.31 32.89 -27.30
CA LEU A 595 45.58 33.61 -27.37
C LEU A 595 46.33 33.33 -28.66
N GLU A 596 46.39 32.08 -29.10
CA GLU A 596 47.02 31.70 -30.38
C GLU A 596 46.36 32.39 -31.58
N ARG A 597 45.03 32.56 -31.54
CA ARG A 597 44.29 33.29 -32.58
C ARG A 597 44.59 34.78 -32.60
N CYS A 598 44.84 35.38 -31.43
CA CYS A 598 45.08 36.82 -31.31
C CYS A 598 46.56 37.19 -31.45
N TYR A 599 47.46 36.27 -31.08
CA TYR A 599 48.90 36.47 -31.05
C TYR A 599 49.60 35.19 -31.52
N ALA A 600 50.17 35.22 -32.73
CA ALA A 600 50.96 34.09 -33.24
C ALA A 600 52.20 33.85 -32.36
N ASN A 601 52.47 32.58 -32.02
CA ASN A 601 53.65 32.10 -31.29
C ASN A 601 53.78 32.57 -29.81
N MET A 602 52.68 32.66 -29.06
CA MET A 602 52.73 33.01 -27.63
C MET A 602 52.24 31.89 -26.70
N PRO A 603 53.13 31.02 -26.20
CA PRO A 603 52.74 29.95 -25.27
C PRO A 603 52.38 30.51 -23.88
N LEU A 604 51.36 29.93 -23.25
CA LEU A 604 51.01 30.19 -21.86
C LEU A 604 52.11 29.67 -20.91
N ARG A 605 52.31 30.35 -19.78
CA ARG A 605 53.17 29.86 -18.69
C ARG A 605 52.44 29.98 -17.35
N PRO A 606 52.24 28.86 -16.62
CA PRO A 606 52.55 27.48 -17.01
C PRO A 606 51.75 27.01 -18.23
N SER A 607 52.25 26.04 -19.00
CA SER A 607 51.47 25.40 -20.06
C SER A 607 50.30 24.58 -19.46
N PRO A 608 49.27 24.18 -20.22
CA PRO A 608 48.23 23.30 -19.69
C PRO A 608 48.79 21.98 -19.14
N GLU A 609 49.86 21.45 -19.73
CA GLU A 609 50.54 20.24 -19.24
C GLU A 609 51.25 20.48 -17.91
N GLU A 610 51.98 21.59 -17.79
CA GLU A 610 52.62 21.99 -16.53
C GLU A 610 51.57 22.23 -15.44
N LEU A 611 50.43 22.84 -15.77
CA LEU A 611 49.32 23.04 -14.85
C LEU A 611 48.71 21.70 -14.41
N ARG A 612 48.58 20.72 -15.31
CA ARG A 612 48.14 19.35 -14.96
C ARG A 612 49.07 18.68 -13.95
N GLU A 613 50.38 18.84 -14.11
CA GLU A 613 51.37 18.30 -13.16
C GLU A 613 51.29 19.00 -11.80
N LEU A 614 51.10 20.33 -11.78
CA LEU A 614 50.88 21.07 -10.53
C LEU A 614 49.65 20.58 -9.77
N PHE A 615 48.55 20.21 -10.45
CA PHE A 615 47.38 19.61 -9.80
C PHE A 615 47.63 18.22 -9.22
N LYS A 616 48.56 17.44 -9.80
CA LYS A 616 48.94 16.13 -9.25
C LYS A 616 49.81 16.31 -8.01
N LEU A 617 50.69 17.31 -8.02
CA LEU A 617 51.58 17.63 -6.91
C LEU A 617 50.83 18.28 -5.75
N ALA A 618 49.76 19.03 -6.04
CA ALA A 618 48.94 19.68 -5.03
C ALA A 618 48.39 18.68 -4.00
N GLY A 619 48.79 18.83 -2.74
CA GLY A 619 48.40 17.90 -1.66
C GLY A 619 49.28 16.67 -1.45
N SER A 620 50.42 16.58 -2.16
CA SER A 620 51.45 15.53 -1.97
C SER A 620 52.47 15.88 -0.87
N GLY A 621 52.32 17.05 -0.23
CA GLY A 621 53.23 17.61 0.77
C GLY A 621 52.73 17.51 2.20
#